data_AF-A0A971FCN8-F1
#
_entry.id   AF-A0A971FCN8-F1
#
_cell.length_a   1.000
_cell.length_b   1.000
_cell.length_c   1.000
_cell.angle_alpha   90.00
_cell.angle_beta   90.00
_cell.angle_gamma   90.00
#
_symmetry.space_group_name_H-M   'P 1'
#
loop_
_entity.id
_entity.type
_entity.pdbx_description
1 polymer ?
#
loop_
_entity_poly.entity_id
_entity_poly.type
_entity_poly.pdbx_seq_one_letter_code
_entity_poly.pdbx_strand_id
1 'polypeptide(L)'
;MLRKAKLLVPAVVILLWVTMMGILVHREVIVPRLHPSLAAARVTEPQDMWMGLFYGERRIGFVHWSTTPETRDDDPGYRLRFQARMSLPVMGAGVAVALEGGGWQSALLGLREFDVSFRSGDQDMRILGTVEKDRIRGTVETGGETTPLELPVAGGLSLGSGMGLSSMSMPPLSPGETVYVETFDPTTMSVGRAKLEAVEKAALTVGGQAVETVLINTTIGGMTTRAWVNDKQEVVRAETPFGLNLERIDPRDALTPLSDDEQVDMVQRLAVVPTGSRPVRDAVRMRIRVDGVPGELLPPDGPAQRRNGSEYLLEQLAPPAPDGETEMITGPEAERHLRTDAFITVDNPKIRELAAEITGQEEDLWTRALRVHDWVHQNIEKTATMSMPSAVEVLRTRQGDCNEHSVLFAALARAAGVPARIAIGLAWSEALSAFGYHAWVEVYAGRWIPMDPTFGQPTVDATHLKLFDGSLEEWPRLLGYVGNLKIEVLEVEGP
;
A
#
# COMPACT_ATOMS: atom_id res chain seq x y z
N MET A 1 -58.99 -3.28 24.09
CA MET A 1 -57.75 -3.79 23.46
C MET A 1 -56.47 -3.03 23.85
N LEU A 2 -56.53 -1.75 24.29
CA LEU A 2 -55.33 -0.94 24.61
C LEU A 2 -54.51 -1.34 25.87
N ARG A 3 -55.08 -2.10 26.82
CA ARG A 3 -54.36 -2.50 28.06
C ARG A 3 -53.35 -3.63 27.86
N LYS A 4 -53.60 -4.55 26.91
CA LYS A 4 -52.68 -5.67 26.62
C LYS A 4 -51.46 -5.20 25.81
N ALA A 5 -51.61 -4.16 24.98
CA ALA A 5 -50.50 -3.56 24.23
C ALA A 5 -49.45 -2.86 25.13
N LYS A 6 -49.87 -2.30 26.28
CA LYS A 6 -48.96 -1.60 27.21
C LYS A 6 -47.95 -2.51 27.93
N LEU A 7 -48.23 -3.81 28.04
CA LEU A 7 -47.33 -4.80 28.66
C LEU A 7 -46.46 -5.55 27.63
N LEU A 8 -46.89 -5.58 26.37
CA LEU A 8 -46.14 -6.23 25.29
C LEU A 8 -44.89 -5.44 24.89
N VAL A 9 -44.98 -4.11 24.84
CA VAL A 9 -43.83 -3.27 24.44
C VAL A 9 -42.65 -3.40 25.41
N PRO A 10 -42.81 -3.29 26.74
CA PRO A 10 -41.71 -3.52 27.68
C PRO A 10 -41.13 -4.93 27.60
N ALA A 11 -41.97 -5.94 27.42
CA ALA A 11 -41.53 -7.33 27.30
C ALA A 11 -40.68 -7.56 26.05
N VAL A 12 -41.05 -6.96 24.92
CA VAL A 12 -40.27 -7.02 23.67
C VAL A 12 -38.94 -6.28 23.82
N VAL A 13 -38.92 -5.11 24.46
CA VAL A 13 -37.68 -4.36 24.71
C VAL A 13 -36.73 -5.14 25.62
N ILE A 14 -37.23 -5.75 26.68
CA ILE A 14 -36.43 -6.58 27.58
C ILE A 14 -35.90 -7.82 26.84
N LEU A 15 -36.74 -8.49 26.05
CA LEU A 15 -36.32 -9.65 25.26
C LEU A 15 -35.23 -9.27 24.25
N LEU A 16 -35.39 -8.12 23.56
CA LEU A 16 -34.40 -7.60 22.62
C LEU A 16 -33.09 -7.25 23.34
N TRP A 17 -33.17 -6.61 24.51
CA TRP A 17 -32.00 -6.29 25.32
C TRP A 17 -31.26 -7.54 25.82
N VAL A 18 -31.98 -8.54 26.32
CA VAL A 18 -31.39 -9.82 26.75
C VAL A 18 -30.78 -10.57 25.56
N THR A 19 -31.44 -10.55 24.40
CA THR A 19 -30.89 -11.14 23.18
C THR A 19 -29.61 -10.42 22.75
N MET A 20 -29.62 -9.09 22.78
CA MET A 20 -28.46 -8.28 22.40
C MET A 20 -27.31 -8.45 23.41
N MET A 21 -27.59 -8.55 24.71
CA MET A 21 -26.57 -8.90 25.71
C MET A 21 -26.09 -10.34 25.58
N GLY A 22 -26.96 -11.29 25.22
CA GLY A 22 -26.56 -12.66 24.93
C GLY A 22 -25.61 -12.71 23.73
N ILE A 23 -25.91 -11.97 22.66
CA ILE A 23 -25.04 -11.82 21.49
C ILE A 23 -23.73 -11.12 21.88
N LEU A 24 -23.79 -10.06 22.69
CA LEU A 24 -22.60 -9.34 23.15
C LEU A 24 -21.71 -10.23 24.03
N VAL A 25 -22.26 -10.93 25.02
CA VAL A 25 -21.52 -11.87 25.86
C VAL A 25 -20.96 -13.02 25.02
N HIS A 26 -21.74 -13.53 24.06
CA HIS A 26 -21.25 -14.56 23.18
C HIS A 26 -20.05 -14.07 22.35
N ARG A 27 -20.14 -12.86 21.78
CA ARG A 27 -19.09 -12.24 20.96
C ARG A 27 -17.87 -11.79 21.77
N GLU A 28 -18.06 -11.19 22.93
CA GLU A 28 -16.99 -10.52 23.70
C GLU A 28 -16.40 -11.39 24.82
N VAL A 29 -17.10 -12.44 25.27
CA VAL A 29 -16.67 -13.28 26.40
C VAL A 29 -16.51 -14.74 25.98
N ILE A 30 -17.45 -15.30 25.21
CA ILE A 30 -17.45 -16.73 24.90
C ILE A 30 -16.53 -17.03 23.70
N VAL A 31 -16.66 -16.32 22.59
CA VAL A 31 -15.83 -16.51 21.38
C VAL A 31 -14.33 -16.32 21.68
N PRO A 32 -13.88 -15.26 22.40
CA PRO A 32 -12.46 -15.09 22.75
C PRO A 32 -11.93 -16.14 23.74
N ARG A 33 -12.81 -16.80 24.51
CA ARG A 33 -12.43 -17.91 25.41
C ARG A 33 -12.40 -19.26 24.71
N LEU A 34 -13.20 -19.44 23.66
CA LEU A 34 -13.28 -20.68 22.88
C LEU A 34 -12.22 -20.75 21.78
N HIS A 35 -11.82 -19.60 21.23
CA HIS A 35 -10.72 -19.47 20.28
C HIS A 35 -9.58 -18.74 20.98
N PRO A 36 -8.54 -19.46 21.46
CA PRO A 36 -7.39 -18.83 22.09
C PRO A 36 -6.85 -17.72 21.18
N SER A 37 -6.45 -16.59 21.78
CA SER A 37 -5.85 -15.49 21.02
C SER A 37 -4.72 -16.02 20.14
N LEU A 38 -4.45 -15.32 19.01
CA LEU A 38 -3.28 -15.54 18.14
C LEU A 38 -1.97 -15.82 18.90
N ALA A 39 -1.88 -15.36 20.16
CA ALA A 39 -0.74 -15.50 21.05
C ALA A 39 -0.63 -16.86 21.75
N ALA A 40 -1.68 -17.67 21.88
CA ALA A 40 -1.71 -18.76 22.86
C ALA A 40 -0.61 -19.82 22.68
N ALA A 41 -0.28 -20.18 21.44
CA ALA A 41 0.84 -21.10 21.17
C ALA A 41 2.22 -20.42 21.27
N ARG A 42 2.31 -19.13 20.92
CA ARG A 42 3.57 -18.35 20.87
C ARG A 42 4.04 -17.87 22.24
N VAL A 43 3.12 -17.80 23.19
CA VAL A 43 3.40 -17.51 24.60
C VAL A 43 4.12 -18.68 25.29
N THR A 44 4.00 -19.90 24.76
CA THR A 44 4.60 -21.09 25.36
C THR A 44 5.77 -21.65 24.56
N GLU A 45 5.72 -21.57 23.23
CA GLU A 45 6.73 -22.18 22.35
C GLU A 45 7.36 -21.12 21.42
N PRO A 46 8.71 -21.03 21.37
CA PRO A 46 9.37 -20.16 20.42
C PRO A 46 9.19 -20.68 18.99
N GLN A 47 9.31 -19.77 18.03
CA GLN A 47 9.23 -20.07 16.61
C GLN A 47 10.41 -19.45 15.88
N ASP A 48 10.94 -20.15 14.88
CA ASP A 48 11.97 -19.65 13.99
C ASP A 48 11.69 -20.14 12.56
N MET A 49 11.45 -19.21 11.64
CA MET A 49 11.02 -19.50 10.27
C MET A 49 11.82 -18.71 9.25
N TRP A 50 12.34 -19.44 8.26
CA TRP A 50 12.99 -18.86 7.09
C TRP A 50 12.16 -19.19 5.87
N MET A 51 11.67 -18.15 5.21
CA MET A 51 10.86 -18.22 4.01
C MET A 51 11.65 -17.61 2.85
N GLY A 52 11.77 -18.31 1.74
CA GLY A 52 12.19 -17.71 0.48
C GLY A 52 11.01 -16.95 -0.12
N LEU A 53 11.28 -15.77 -0.65
CA LEU A 53 10.32 -14.98 -1.40
C LEU A 53 10.57 -15.20 -2.90
N PHE A 54 9.55 -15.64 -3.61
CA PHE A 54 9.63 -16.03 -5.02
C PHE A 54 8.60 -15.25 -5.86
N TYR A 55 8.96 -14.96 -7.11
CA TYR A 55 8.03 -14.50 -8.14
C TYR A 55 8.12 -15.50 -9.31
N GLY A 56 7.03 -16.24 -9.55
CA GLY A 56 7.09 -17.45 -10.36
C GLY A 56 7.98 -18.51 -9.70
N GLU A 57 8.94 -19.08 -10.43
CA GLU A 57 9.90 -20.07 -9.88
C GLU A 57 11.16 -19.42 -9.29
N ARG A 58 11.29 -18.10 -9.39
CA ARG A 58 12.54 -17.43 -9.10
C ARG A 58 12.52 -16.72 -7.75
N ARG A 59 13.58 -16.94 -6.97
CA ARG A 59 13.76 -16.27 -5.69
C ARG A 59 14.16 -14.81 -5.89
N ILE A 60 13.44 -13.92 -5.22
CA ILE A 60 13.69 -12.48 -5.21
C ILE A 60 14.11 -11.98 -3.83
N GLY A 61 14.10 -12.84 -2.82
CA GLY A 61 14.43 -12.46 -1.46
C GLY A 61 14.19 -13.55 -0.43
N PHE A 62 14.19 -13.15 0.82
CA PHE A 62 13.80 -13.99 1.95
C PHE A 62 13.09 -13.18 3.04
N VAL A 63 12.39 -13.89 3.90
CA VAL A 63 11.81 -13.40 5.14
C VAL A 63 12.21 -14.34 6.26
N HIS A 64 12.87 -13.80 7.27
CA HIS A 64 13.15 -14.44 8.54
C HIS A 64 12.15 -13.93 9.57
N TRP A 65 11.49 -14.84 10.28
CA TRP A 65 10.49 -14.54 11.28
C TRP A 65 10.74 -15.38 12.52
N SER A 66 10.85 -14.73 13.67
CA SER A 66 11.09 -15.42 14.94
C SER A 66 10.24 -14.87 16.06
N THR A 67 9.79 -15.76 16.93
CA THR A 67 9.07 -15.40 18.16
C THR A 67 9.72 -16.07 19.37
N THR A 68 9.70 -15.38 20.50
CA THR A 68 10.24 -15.89 21.76
C THR A 68 9.27 -15.56 22.90
N PRO A 69 8.78 -16.56 23.65
CA PRO A 69 8.00 -16.34 24.87
C PRO A 69 8.65 -15.30 25.79
N GLU A 70 7.87 -14.32 26.24
CA GLU A 70 8.34 -13.24 27.11
C GLU A 70 7.18 -12.74 27.98
N THR A 71 7.30 -12.85 29.30
CA THR A 71 6.34 -12.25 30.26
C THR A 71 6.87 -10.89 30.73
N ARG A 72 6.02 -9.86 30.70
CA ARG A 72 6.33 -8.52 31.21
C ARG A 72 5.23 -8.08 32.17
N ASP A 73 5.60 -7.58 33.35
CA ASP A 73 4.64 -7.09 34.36
C ASP A 73 3.45 -8.04 34.63
N ASP A 74 3.76 -9.33 34.81
CA ASP A 74 2.79 -10.44 34.99
C ASP A 74 1.82 -10.67 33.81
N ASP A 75 2.03 -10.00 32.69
CA ASP A 75 1.32 -10.23 31.43
C ASP A 75 2.14 -11.20 30.56
N PRO A 76 1.68 -12.45 30.38
CA PRO A 76 2.36 -13.40 29.50
C PRO A 76 2.24 -12.93 28.05
N GLY A 77 3.31 -13.05 27.28
CA GLY A 77 3.36 -12.59 25.91
C GLY A 77 4.49 -13.22 25.12
N TYR A 78 4.83 -12.62 23.99
CA TYR A 78 5.99 -13.01 23.20
C TYR A 78 6.60 -11.81 22.49
N ARG A 79 7.92 -11.89 22.34
CA ARG A 79 8.68 -10.99 21.48
C ARG A 79 8.64 -11.49 20.06
N LEU A 80 8.30 -10.61 19.13
CA LEU A 80 8.35 -10.85 17.70
C LEU A 80 9.57 -10.14 17.11
N ARG A 81 10.28 -10.81 16.21
CA ARG A 81 11.30 -10.21 15.34
C ARG A 81 11.15 -10.72 13.93
N PHE A 82 11.36 -9.85 12.96
CA PHE A 82 11.36 -10.21 11.56
C PHE A 82 12.42 -9.43 10.78
N GLN A 83 12.89 -10.05 9.71
CA GLN A 83 13.80 -9.45 8.76
C GLN A 83 13.42 -9.95 7.37
N ALA A 84 13.13 -9.05 6.45
CA ALA A 84 12.94 -9.35 5.05
C ALA A 84 13.99 -8.61 4.22
N ARG A 85 14.52 -9.29 3.22
CA ARG A 85 15.34 -8.67 2.18
C ARG A 85 14.84 -9.14 0.84
N MET A 86 14.64 -8.22 -0.08
CA MET A 86 14.18 -8.54 -1.42
C MET A 86 14.75 -7.57 -2.44
N SER A 87 14.84 -8.03 -3.68
CA SER A 87 15.15 -7.20 -4.84
C SER A 87 13.92 -7.18 -5.73
N LEU A 88 13.28 -6.01 -5.83
CA LEU A 88 12.10 -5.81 -6.67
C LEU A 88 12.47 -5.02 -7.92
N PRO A 89 11.93 -5.36 -9.09
CA PRO A 89 12.20 -4.61 -10.30
C PRO A 89 11.30 -3.37 -10.33
N VAL A 90 11.89 -2.19 -10.43
CA VAL A 90 11.16 -0.92 -10.58
C VAL A 90 11.70 -0.21 -11.79
N MET A 91 10.83 0.06 -12.77
CA MET A 91 11.11 0.94 -13.91
C MET A 91 12.38 0.65 -14.73
N GLY A 92 12.90 -0.59 -14.73
CA GLY A 92 14.16 -0.89 -15.46
C GLY A 92 15.31 -1.34 -14.59
N ALA A 93 15.23 -1.14 -13.27
CA ALA A 93 16.30 -1.44 -12.34
C ALA A 93 15.82 -2.39 -11.23
N GLY A 94 16.71 -3.23 -10.73
CA GLY A 94 16.48 -3.96 -9.48
C GLY A 94 16.74 -3.05 -8.30
N VAL A 95 15.72 -2.86 -7.47
CA VAL A 95 15.79 -2.10 -6.24
C VAL A 95 15.84 -3.05 -5.06
N ALA A 96 16.91 -2.96 -4.28
CA ALA A 96 17.02 -3.66 -3.02
C ALA A 96 16.16 -2.98 -1.95
N VAL A 97 15.35 -3.79 -1.28
CA VAL A 97 14.50 -3.41 -0.16
C VAL A 97 14.84 -4.29 1.03
N ALA A 98 15.08 -3.66 2.17
CA ALA A 98 15.27 -4.33 3.45
C ALA A 98 14.23 -3.82 4.44
N LEU A 99 13.51 -4.74 5.06
CA LEU A 99 12.56 -4.46 6.12
C LEU A 99 12.99 -5.26 7.34
N GLU A 100 13.11 -4.63 8.48
CA GLU A 100 13.46 -5.30 9.73
C GLU A 100 12.70 -4.70 10.88
N GLY A 101 12.40 -5.50 11.89
CA GLY A 101 11.68 -4.96 13.03
C GLY A 101 11.16 -6.03 13.94
N GLY A 102 10.20 -5.62 14.75
CA GLY A 102 9.58 -6.50 15.71
C GLY A 102 8.66 -5.74 16.64
N GLY A 103 8.28 -6.44 17.70
CA GLY A 103 7.40 -5.88 18.72
C GLY A 103 7.21 -6.84 19.88
N TRP A 104 6.47 -6.38 20.89
CA TRP A 104 6.01 -7.23 21.96
C TRP A 104 4.49 -7.39 21.89
N GLN A 105 4.04 -8.64 21.92
CA GLN A 105 2.62 -9.01 21.91
C GLN A 105 2.23 -9.61 23.25
N SER A 106 1.26 -8.99 23.90
CA SER A 106 0.57 -9.49 25.08
C SER A 106 -0.40 -10.61 24.69
N ALA A 107 -0.45 -11.67 25.49
CA ALA A 107 -1.44 -12.73 25.30
C ALA A 107 -2.87 -12.24 25.52
N LEU A 108 -3.03 -11.21 26.35
CA LEU A 108 -4.31 -10.65 26.78
C LEU A 108 -4.76 -9.50 25.89
N LEU A 109 -3.82 -8.64 25.50
CA LEU A 109 -4.11 -7.33 24.90
C LEU A 109 -3.61 -7.19 23.45
N GLY A 110 -2.94 -8.21 22.89
CA GLY A 110 -2.35 -8.16 21.55
C GLY A 110 -1.06 -7.33 21.50
N LEU A 111 -0.74 -6.77 20.34
CA LEU A 111 0.42 -5.90 20.14
C LEU A 111 0.43 -4.74 21.14
N ARG A 112 1.57 -4.50 21.77
CA ARG A 112 1.77 -3.44 22.76
C ARG A 112 2.87 -2.47 22.37
N GLU A 113 3.90 -2.97 21.68
CA GLU A 113 5.06 -2.21 21.26
C GLU A 113 5.48 -2.70 19.87
N PHE A 114 5.99 -1.81 19.04
CA PHE A 114 6.60 -2.15 17.77
C PHE A 114 7.74 -1.18 17.43
N ASP A 115 8.70 -1.69 16.67
CA ASP A 115 9.81 -0.93 16.10
C ASP A 115 10.14 -1.58 14.77
N VAL A 116 9.89 -0.87 13.68
CA VAL A 116 9.98 -1.37 12.32
C VAL A 116 10.76 -0.38 11.48
N SER A 117 11.79 -0.85 10.81
CA SER A 117 12.65 -0.09 9.92
C SER A 117 12.54 -0.62 8.49
N PHE A 118 12.36 0.29 7.56
CA PHE A 118 12.33 0.06 6.12
C PHE A 118 13.49 0.82 5.48
N ARG A 119 14.22 0.15 4.59
CA ARG A 119 15.38 0.71 3.88
C ARG A 119 15.32 0.35 2.41
N SER A 120 15.55 1.33 1.55
CA SER A 120 15.73 1.13 0.11
C SER A 120 16.69 2.16 -0.45
N GLY A 121 17.78 1.69 -1.07
CA GLY A 121 18.87 2.58 -1.50
C GLY A 121 19.41 3.41 -0.34
N ASP A 122 19.48 4.73 -0.53
CA ASP A 122 19.92 5.70 0.48
C ASP A 122 18.77 6.21 1.39
N GLN A 123 17.56 5.68 1.23
CA GLN A 123 16.40 6.10 2.00
C GLN A 123 16.10 5.14 3.15
N ASP A 124 15.81 5.71 4.32
CA ASP A 124 15.43 5.02 5.52
C ASP A 124 14.17 5.60 6.17
N MET A 125 13.35 4.69 6.69
CA MET A 125 12.17 5.01 7.48
C MET A 125 12.13 4.08 8.68
N ARG A 126 11.88 4.61 9.86
CA ARG A 126 11.67 3.84 11.08
C ARG A 126 10.39 4.28 11.76
N ILE A 127 9.60 3.31 12.18
CA ILE A 127 8.31 3.51 12.83
C ILE A 127 8.36 2.78 14.15
N LEU A 128 8.30 3.55 15.23
CA LEU A 128 8.33 3.01 16.59
C LEU A 128 7.12 3.52 17.35
N GLY A 129 6.54 2.66 18.19
CA GLY A 129 5.34 3.04 18.90
C GLY A 129 4.85 2.02 19.89
N THR A 130 3.83 2.45 20.62
CA THR A 130 3.11 1.67 21.62
C THR A 130 1.63 1.68 21.31
N VAL A 131 0.95 0.61 21.69
CA VAL A 131 -0.50 0.46 21.53
C VAL A 131 -1.13 0.72 22.89
N GLU A 132 -1.88 1.80 23.01
CA GLU A 132 -2.74 2.06 24.16
C GLU A 132 -4.12 1.41 23.94
N LYS A 133 -5.10 1.59 24.85
CA LYS A 133 -6.39 0.89 24.77
C LYS A 133 -7.21 1.24 23.52
N ASP A 134 -7.11 2.47 23.04
CA ASP A 134 -7.94 3.02 21.96
C ASP A 134 -7.13 3.66 20.83
N ARG A 135 -5.79 3.68 20.95
CA ARG A 135 -4.91 4.35 19.99
C ARG A 135 -3.51 3.75 19.94
N ILE A 136 -2.87 3.85 18.80
CA ILE A 136 -1.43 3.72 18.63
C ILE A 136 -0.81 5.10 18.87
N ARG A 137 0.26 5.15 19.65
CA ARG A 137 1.11 6.34 19.79
C ARG A 137 2.55 5.99 19.47
N GLY A 138 3.16 6.77 18.59
CA GLY A 138 4.52 6.52 18.18
C GLY A 138 5.14 7.68 17.43
N THR A 139 6.22 7.39 16.74
CA THR A 139 6.89 8.33 15.85
C THR A 139 7.29 7.63 14.55
N VAL A 140 7.25 8.40 13.48
CA VAL A 140 7.88 8.07 12.21
C VAL A 140 9.15 8.89 12.10
N GLU A 141 10.28 8.21 12.00
CA GLU A 141 11.59 8.78 11.72
C GLU A 141 11.92 8.54 10.25
N THR A 142 12.15 9.61 9.49
CA THR A 142 12.56 9.51 8.08
C THR A 142 13.34 10.77 7.71
N GLY A 143 14.43 10.62 6.97
CA GLY A 143 15.21 11.76 6.49
C GLY A 143 15.79 12.69 7.57
N GLY A 144 16.03 12.14 8.77
CA GLY A 144 16.49 12.90 9.94
C GLY A 144 15.40 13.75 10.63
N GLU A 145 14.14 13.62 10.22
CA GLU A 145 13.00 14.22 10.90
C GLU A 145 12.19 13.17 11.67
N THR A 146 11.50 13.62 12.71
CA THR A 146 10.65 12.79 13.56
C THR A 146 9.26 13.39 13.63
N THR A 147 8.27 12.65 13.13
CA THR A 147 6.86 13.06 13.09
C THR A 147 6.05 12.19 14.05
N PRO A 148 5.14 12.76 14.87
CA PRO A 148 4.29 11.96 15.74
C PRO A 148 3.29 11.11 14.93
N LEU A 149 3.07 9.87 15.37
CA LEU A 149 2.06 8.95 14.85
C LEU A 149 0.97 8.75 15.90
N GLU A 150 -0.28 9.04 15.53
CA GLU A 150 -1.44 8.76 16.37
C GLU A 150 -2.59 8.20 15.52
N LEU A 151 -2.94 6.92 15.75
CA LEU A 151 -3.99 6.22 14.99
C LEU A 151 -5.01 5.58 15.94
N PRO A 152 -6.32 5.71 15.71
CA PRO A 152 -7.32 5.03 16.53
C PRO A 152 -7.30 3.51 16.29
N VAL A 153 -7.45 2.72 17.35
CA VAL A 153 -7.54 1.24 17.27
C VAL A 153 -8.69 0.69 18.10
N ALA A 154 -9.25 -0.42 17.62
CA ALA A 154 -10.29 -1.16 18.33
C ALA A 154 -9.69 -2.42 18.98
N GLY A 155 -9.21 -2.31 20.23
CA GLY A 155 -8.81 -3.48 21.03
C GLY A 155 -7.67 -4.32 20.45
N GLY A 156 -7.66 -5.63 20.74
CA GLY A 156 -6.55 -6.55 20.50
C GLY A 156 -6.04 -6.54 19.05
N LEU A 157 -4.87 -5.94 18.86
CA LEU A 157 -4.26 -5.66 17.56
C LEU A 157 -3.15 -6.68 17.27
N SER A 158 -3.02 -7.14 16.04
CA SER A 158 -1.84 -7.88 15.58
C SER A 158 -0.95 -6.97 14.73
N LEU A 159 0.37 -7.17 14.80
CA LEU A 159 1.29 -6.50 13.89
C LEU A 159 1.18 -7.16 12.52
N GLY A 160 0.55 -6.45 11.58
CA GLY A 160 0.65 -6.75 10.17
C GLY A 160 2.06 -6.43 9.68
N SER A 161 2.49 -7.14 8.65
CA SER A 161 3.65 -6.77 7.87
C SER A 161 3.15 -6.76 6.43
N GLY A 162 3.23 -5.59 5.77
CA GLY A 162 2.75 -5.39 4.41
C GLY A 162 3.30 -6.44 3.43
N MET A 163 2.73 -6.46 2.21
CA MET A 163 3.06 -7.45 1.16
C MET A 163 2.64 -8.90 1.47
N GLY A 164 1.65 -9.11 2.34
CA GLY A 164 1.07 -10.43 2.64
C GLY A 164 1.76 -11.19 3.78
N LEU A 165 2.72 -10.58 4.48
CA LEU A 165 3.40 -11.15 5.65
C LEU A 165 2.53 -11.14 6.92
N SER A 166 1.41 -10.42 6.90
CA SER A 166 0.32 -10.55 7.90
C SER A 166 -0.15 -12.00 8.08
N SER A 167 0.16 -12.88 7.13
CA SER A 167 -0.15 -14.32 7.19
C SER A 167 0.80 -15.15 8.06
N MET A 168 1.92 -14.62 8.54
CA MET A 168 2.97 -15.40 9.22
C MET A 168 2.61 -15.85 10.64
N SER A 169 1.57 -15.29 11.23
CA SER A 169 1.01 -15.73 12.52
C SER A 169 -0.50 -15.95 12.36
N MET A 170 -0.92 -17.22 12.37
CA MET A 170 -2.33 -17.60 12.20
C MET A 170 -2.87 -18.28 13.45
N PRO A 171 -4.14 -18.01 13.83
CA PRO A 171 -4.77 -18.76 14.89
C PRO A 171 -5.02 -20.21 14.45
N PRO A 172 -5.18 -21.15 15.39
CA PRO A 172 -5.61 -22.49 15.04
C PRO A 172 -7.03 -22.44 14.48
N LEU A 173 -7.19 -22.86 13.22
CA LEU A 173 -8.49 -22.91 12.55
C LEU A 173 -8.73 -24.28 11.91
N SER A 174 -9.96 -24.74 12.01
CA SER A 174 -10.46 -25.93 11.32
C SER A 174 -11.20 -25.55 10.04
N PRO A 175 -11.18 -26.41 9.00
CA PRO A 175 -11.95 -26.15 7.77
C PRO A 175 -13.41 -25.78 8.05
N GLY A 176 -13.86 -24.70 7.42
CA GLY A 176 -15.19 -24.10 7.62
C GLY A 176 -15.25 -22.99 8.67
N GLU A 177 -14.20 -22.80 9.47
CA GLU A 177 -14.15 -21.70 10.45
C GLU A 177 -13.75 -20.37 9.79
N THR A 178 -14.34 -19.29 10.30
CA THR A 178 -14.02 -17.92 9.90
C THR A 178 -13.80 -17.07 11.14
N VAL A 179 -12.69 -16.35 11.19
CA VAL A 179 -12.36 -15.42 12.27
C VAL A 179 -11.95 -14.07 11.72
N TYR A 180 -12.04 -13.04 12.54
CA TYR A 180 -11.64 -11.69 12.18
C TYR A 180 -10.59 -11.19 13.16
N VAL A 181 -9.53 -10.61 12.63
CA VAL A 181 -8.39 -10.11 13.41
C VAL A 181 -8.17 -8.64 13.06
N GLU A 182 -8.07 -7.78 14.06
CA GLU A 182 -7.64 -6.39 13.85
C GLU A 182 -6.12 -6.36 13.65
N THR A 183 -5.67 -5.67 12.62
CA THR A 183 -4.26 -5.62 12.26
C THR A 183 -3.82 -4.19 12.00
N PHE A 184 -2.59 -3.87 12.39
CA PHE A 184 -1.93 -2.62 12.02
C PHE A 184 -0.77 -2.93 11.08
N ASP A 185 -0.79 -2.32 9.90
CA ASP A 185 0.31 -2.41 8.95
C ASP A 185 1.16 -1.14 9.03
N PRO A 186 2.41 -1.24 9.53
CA PRO A 186 3.29 -0.09 9.66
C PRO A 186 3.69 0.48 8.29
N THR A 187 3.67 -0.32 7.21
CA THR A 187 4.07 0.14 5.87
C THR A 187 3.00 1.01 5.20
N THR A 188 1.73 0.72 5.43
CA THR A 188 0.61 1.56 4.93
C THR A 188 0.10 2.54 5.98
N MET A 189 0.67 2.51 7.19
CA MET A 189 0.23 3.29 8.35
C MET A 189 -1.28 3.16 8.61
N SER A 190 -1.84 1.98 8.35
CA SER A 190 -3.27 1.75 8.35
C SER A 190 -3.67 0.65 9.34
N VAL A 191 -4.87 0.80 9.89
CA VAL A 191 -5.50 -0.21 10.73
C VAL A 191 -6.63 -0.85 9.91
N GLY A 192 -6.59 -2.17 9.79
CA GLY A 192 -7.52 -2.93 8.98
C GLY A 192 -7.95 -4.23 9.66
N ARG A 193 -9.17 -4.65 9.35
CA ARG A 193 -9.73 -5.91 9.84
C ARG A 193 -9.50 -7.02 8.82
N ALA A 194 -8.65 -7.98 9.17
CA ALA A 194 -8.41 -9.17 8.38
C ALA A 194 -9.53 -10.20 8.60
N LYS A 195 -10.08 -10.76 7.52
CA LYS A 195 -10.98 -11.92 7.55
C LYS A 195 -10.15 -13.17 7.23
N LEU A 196 -10.10 -14.12 8.15
CA LEU A 196 -9.39 -15.39 7.99
C LEU A 196 -10.42 -16.51 7.82
N GLU A 197 -10.32 -17.25 6.73
CA GLU A 197 -11.22 -18.36 6.38
C GLU A 197 -10.41 -19.63 6.19
N ALA A 198 -10.62 -20.62 7.06
CA ALA A 198 -10.05 -21.95 6.88
C ALA A 198 -10.89 -22.73 5.86
N VAL A 199 -10.28 -23.07 4.73
CA VAL A 199 -10.99 -23.62 3.57
C VAL A 199 -11.02 -25.14 3.65
N GLU A 200 -9.84 -25.77 3.60
CA GLU A 200 -9.71 -27.22 3.50
C GLU A 200 -8.39 -27.69 4.09
N LYS A 201 -8.28 -29.01 4.34
CA LYS A 201 -7.00 -29.65 4.63
C LYS A 201 -6.27 -29.94 3.34
N ALA A 202 -4.97 -29.68 3.32
CA ALA A 202 -4.09 -29.97 2.20
C ALA A 202 -2.79 -30.63 2.71
N ALA A 203 -2.26 -31.58 1.95
CA ALA A 203 -0.93 -32.12 2.18
C ALA A 203 0.05 -31.45 1.22
N LEU A 204 1.08 -30.80 1.76
CA LEU A 204 2.16 -30.20 0.98
C LEU A 204 3.44 -31.02 1.11
N THR A 205 4.23 -31.09 0.04
CA THR A 205 5.57 -31.69 0.10
C THR A 205 6.59 -30.59 0.35
N VAL A 206 7.30 -30.65 1.47
CA VAL A 206 8.33 -29.67 1.87
C VAL A 206 9.60 -30.43 2.19
N GLY A 207 10.70 -30.12 1.51
CA GLY A 207 11.97 -30.85 1.69
C GLY A 207 11.86 -32.36 1.43
N GLY A 208 10.92 -32.78 0.58
CA GLY A 208 10.64 -34.20 0.30
C GLY A 208 9.78 -34.92 1.33
N GLN A 209 9.28 -34.23 2.37
CA GLN A 209 8.37 -34.78 3.38
C GLN A 209 6.95 -34.24 3.20
N ALA A 210 5.95 -35.10 3.40
CA ALA A 210 4.55 -34.67 3.42
C ALA A 210 4.24 -33.98 4.75
N VAL A 211 3.73 -32.76 4.68
CA VAL A 211 3.29 -31.94 5.81
C VAL A 211 1.79 -31.72 5.66
N GLU A 212 1.01 -32.12 6.67
CA GLU A 212 -0.41 -31.80 6.74
C GLU A 212 -0.59 -30.33 7.09
N THR A 213 -1.49 -29.66 6.36
CA THR A 213 -1.76 -28.24 6.50
C THR A 213 -3.24 -27.94 6.36
N VAL A 214 -3.65 -26.77 6.83
CA VAL A 214 -4.95 -26.17 6.55
C VAL A 214 -4.71 -24.95 5.65
N LEU A 215 -5.45 -24.86 4.54
CA LEU A 215 -5.47 -23.68 3.69
C LEU A 215 -6.30 -22.59 4.36
N ILE A 216 -5.67 -21.45 4.63
CA ILE A 216 -6.30 -20.27 5.23
C ILE A 216 -6.24 -19.13 4.21
N ASN A 217 -7.41 -18.64 3.80
CA ASN A 217 -7.54 -17.42 3.03
C ASN A 217 -7.60 -16.24 3.99
N THR A 218 -6.77 -15.23 3.79
CA THR A 218 -6.76 -14.00 4.58
C THR A 218 -7.10 -12.83 3.68
N THR A 219 -8.24 -12.21 3.92
CA THR A 219 -8.70 -11.04 3.16
C THR A 219 -8.56 -9.78 4.00
N ILE A 220 -7.80 -8.80 3.53
CA ILE A 220 -7.68 -7.47 4.13
C ILE A 220 -7.57 -6.40 3.04
N GLY A 221 -8.28 -5.29 3.20
CA GLY A 221 -8.26 -4.21 2.19
C GLY A 221 -8.66 -4.66 0.78
N GLY A 222 -9.52 -5.67 0.65
CA GLY A 222 -9.91 -6.27 -0.63
C GLY A 222 -8.91 -7.26 -1.24
N MET A 223 -7.72 -7.40 -0.67
CA MET A 223 -6.70 -8.36 -1.10
C MET A 223 -6.87 -9.67 -0.37
N THR A 224 -6.82 -10.81 -1.07
CA THR A 224 -6.89 -12.14 -0.46
C THR A 224 -5.60 -12.91 -0.68
N THR A 225 -4.88 -13.22 0.41
CA THR A 225 -3.71 -14.10 0.41
C THR A 225 -4.10 -15.50 0.83
N ARG A 226 -3.38 -16.51 0.34
CA ARG A 226 -3.58 -17.92 0.70
C ARG A 226 -2.38 -18.42 1.46
N ALA A 227 -2.58 -19.03 2.63
CA ALA A 227 -1.50 -19.58 3.44
C ALA A 227 -1.81 -21.03 3.84
N TRP A 228 -0.82 -21.90 3.73
CA TRP A 228 -0.90 -23.28 4.20
C TRP A 228 -0.23 -23.38 5.55
N VAL A 229 -1.01 -23.71 6.56
CA VAL A 229 -0.59 -23.65 7.97
C VAL A 229 -0.61 -25.04 8.59
N ASN A 230 0.48 -25.44 9.24
CA ASN A 230 0.56 -26.73 9.91
C ASN A 230 -0.14 -26.73 11.30
N ASP A 231 -0.17 -27.89 11.94
CA ASP A 231 -0.73 -28.08 13.29
C ASP A 231 -0.04 -27.23 14.38
N LYS A 232 1.23 -26.87 14.17
CA LYS A 232 2.00 -25.95 15.00
C LYS A 232 1.73 -24.48 14.72
N GLN A 233 0.73 -24.15 13.88
CA GLN A 233 0.38 -22.77 13.48
C GLN A 233 1.52 -22.05 12.76
N GLU A 234 2.35 -22.79 12.04
CA GLU A 234 3.43 -22.25 11.22
C GLU A 234 3.01 -22.21 9.76
N VAL A 235 3.33 -21.11 9.09
CA VAL A 235 3.15 -21.02 7.63
C VAL A 235 4.22 -21.86 6.95
N VAL A 236 3.76 -22.76 6.10
CA VAL A 236 4.60 -23.66 5.30
C VAL A 236 4.80 -23.08 3.91
N ARG A 237 3.71 -22.55 3.34
CA ARG A 237 3.67 -21.86 2.05
C ARG A 237 2.66 -20.73 2.13
N ALA A 238 2.91 -19.63 1.45
CA ALA A 238 1.89 -18.60 1.24
C ALA A 238 1.96 -18.07 -0.20
N GLU A 239 0.81 -17.64 -0.70
CA GLU A 239 0.65 -17.08 -2.03
C GLU A 239 -0.13 -15.78 -1.90
N THR A 240 0.44 -14.73 -2.48
CA THR A 240 -0.24 -13.44 -2.61
C THR A 240 -1.05 -13.42 -3.91
N PRO A 241 -2.08 -12.58 -4.02
CA PRO A 241 -2.85 -12.44 -5.25
C PRO A 241 -2.04 -11.83 -6.41
N PHE A 242 -0.76 -11.54 -6.19
CA PHE A 242 0.11 -10.76 -7.08
C PHE A 242 1.32 -11.55 -7.58
N GLY A 243 1.26 -12.89 -7.45
CA GLY A 243 2.29 -13.80 -7.95
C GLY A 243 3.51 -13.96 -7.06
N LEU A 244 3.55 -13.28 -5.90
CA LEU A 244 4.56 -13.56 -4.88
C LEU A 244 4.20 -14.80 -4.09
N ASN A 245 5.14 -15.74 -4.04
CA ASN A 245 5.04 -16.99 -3.31
C ASN A 245 6.09 -16.98 -2.18
N LEU A 246 5.69 -17.44 -1.01
CA LEU A 246 6.57 -17.68 0.12
C LEU A 246 6.64 -19.17 0.35
N GLU A 247 7.85 -19.72 0.42
CA GLU A 247 8.08 -21.14 0.69
C GLU A 247 9.17 -21.31 1.74
N ARG A 248 9.07 -22.32 2.60
CA ARG A 248 10.15 -22.60 3.56
C ARG A 248 11.46 -22.93 2.85
N ILE A 249 12.55 -22.30 3.30
CA ILE A 249 13.91 -22.54 2.82
C ILE A 249 14.85 -22.88 3.97
N ASP A 250 16.00 -23.48 3.67
CA ASP A 250 17.08 -23.60 4.65
C ASP A 250 17.69 -22.21 4.90
N PRO A 251 18.04 -21.86 6.16
CA PRO A 251 18.70 -20.58 6.46
C PRO A 251 19.97 -20.34 5.64
N ARG A 252 20.69 -21.39 5.25
CA ARG A 252 21.90 -21.28 4.40
C ARG A 252 21.56 -20.79 3.00
N ASP A 253 20.43 -21.22 2.45
CA ASP A 253 19.99 -20.80 1.13
C ASP A 253 19.67 -19.30 1.13
N ALA A 254 19.10 -18.78 2.23
CA ALA A 254 18.75 -17.36 2.37
C ALA A 254 19.96 -16.41 2.24
N LEU A 255 21.18 -16.92 2.52
CA LEU A 255 22.43 -16.15 2.48
C LEU A 255 23.08 -16.13 1.09
N THR A 256 22.58 -16.92 0.13
CA THR A 256 23.11 -16.92 -1.25
C THR A 256 22.68 -15.63 -1.98
N PRO A 257 23.62 -14.85 -2.56
CA PRO A 257 23.30 -13.62 -3.30
C PRO A 257 22.33 -13.90 -4.46
N LEU A 258 21.42 -12.96 -4.71
CA LEU A 258 20.58 -12.95 -5.91
C LEU A 258 21.47 -12.51 -7.09
N SER A 259 21.38 -13.13 -8.27
CA SER A 259 22.28 -12.77 -9.39
C SER A 259 21.78 -11.54 -10.17
N ASP A 260 22.68 -10.83 -10.85
CA ASP A 260 22.39 -9.55 -11.51
C ASP A 260 21.65 -9.68 -12.86
N ASP A 261 21.99 -10.69 -13.69
CA ASP A 261 21.33 -11.00 -14.98
C ASP A 261 19.84 -11.28 -14.83
N GLU A 262 19.48 -11.68 -13.64
CA GLU A 262 18.17 -12.05 -13.19
C GLU A 262 17.29 -10.77 -13.03
N GLN A 263 17.80 -9.64 -12.54
CA GLN A 263 16.97 -8.46 -12.24
C GLN A 263 16.34 -7.80 -13.48
N VAL A 264 16.98 -7.94 -14.65
CA VAL A 264 16.57 -7.34 -15.94
C VAL A 264 15.34 -8.01 -16.58
N ASP A 265 15.22 -9.34 -16.50
CA ASP A 265 14.07 -10.09 -17.07
C ASP A 265 12.75 -9.80 -16.33
N MET A 266 12.83 -9.38 -15.06
CA MET A 266 11.66 -9.16 -14.21
C MET A 266 10.96 -7.81 -14.51
N VAL A 267 11.73 -6.79 -14.91
CA VAL A 267 11.21 -5.48 -15.36
C VAL A 267 10.32 -5.67 -16.60
N GLN A 268 10.80 -6.44 -17.59
CA GLN A 268 10.10 -6.63 -18.85
C GLN A 268 8.77 -7.39 -18.69
N ARG A 269 8.63 -8.21 -17.64
CA ARG A 269 7.42 -9.01 -17.37
C ARG A 269 6.35 -8.29 -16.56
N LEU A 270 6.67 -7.18 -15.90
CA LEU A 270 5.71 -6.36 -15.15
C LEU A 270 5.20 -5.15 -15.95
N ALA A 271 5.91 -4.78 -17.02
CA ALA A 271 5.43 -3.78 -17.97
C ALA A 271 4.27 -4.35 -18.81
N VAL A 272 3.30 -3.49 -19.14
CA VAL A 272 2.19 -3.86 -20.02
C VAL A 272 2.62 -3.61 -21.46
N VAL A 273 3.05 -4.67 -22.14
CA VAL A 273 3.39 -4.60 -23.57
C VAL A 273 2.08 -4.48 -24.38
N PRO A 274 1.83 -3.36 -25.08
CA PRO A 274 0.59 -3.19 -25.81
C PRO A 274 0.59 -4.01 -27.11
N THR A 275 -0.60 -4.34 -27.58
CA THR A 275 -0.83 -4.78 -28.97
C THR A 275 -1.36 -3.62 -29.82
N GLY A 276 -1.39 -3.78 -31.15
CA GLY A 276 -1.93 -2.77 -32.06
C GLY A 276 -0.91 -1.71 -32.47
N SER A 277 -1.37 -0.46 -32.60
CA SER A 277 -0.54 0.68 -33.01
C SER A 277 0.54 0.99 -31.96
N ARG A 278 1.75 1.36 -32.39
CA ARG A 278 2.82 1.72 -31.45
C ARG A 278 2.53 3.11 -30.84
N PRO A 279 2.45 3.26 -29.51
CA PRO A 279 2.38 4.57 -28.88
C PRO A 279 3.63 5.41 -29.19
N VAL A 280 3.44 6.72 -29.24
CA VAL A 280 4.49 7.71 -29.47
C VAL A 280 4.41 8.73 -28.35
N ARG A 281 5.57 9.10 -27.78
CA ARG A 281 5.63 10.18 -26.78
C ARG A 281 5.07 11.47 -27.35
N ASP A 282 4.52 12.30 -26.46
CA ASP A 282 3.91 13.59 -26.81
C ASP A 282 2.69 13.48 -27.75
N ALA A 283 2.09 12.28 -27.87
CA ALA A 283 0.83 12.09 -28.57
C ALA A 283 -0.26 12.98 -27.94
N VAL A 284 -1.02 13.70 -28.77
CA VAL A 284 -2.12 14.55 -28.31
C VAL A 284 -3.39 13.77 -28.05
N ARG A 285 -3.55 12.62 -28.71
CA ARG A 285 -4.71 11.74 -28.56
C ARG A 285 -4.34 10.29 -28.77
N MET A 286 -4.89 9.40 -27.95
CA MET A 286 -4.73 7.96 -28.09
C MET A 286 -6.04 7.25 -27.77
N ARG A 287 -6.43 6.27 -28.59
CA ARG A 287 -7.57 5.41 -28.32
C ARG A 287 -7.08 4.01 -28.02
N ILE A 288 -7.48 3.47 -26.88
CA ILE A 288 -7.06 2.15 -26.42
C ILE A 288 -8.25 1.30 -26.00
N ARG A 289 -8.03 -0.01 -25.94
CA ARG A 289 -8.92 -0.97 -25.29
C ARG A 289 -8.18 -1.62 -24.12
N VAL A 290 -8.86 -1.68 -22.98
CA VAL A 290 -8.35 -2.29 -21.74
C VAL A 290 -9.10 -3.59 -21.46
N ASP A 291 -8.36 -4.65 -21.18
CA ASP A 291 -8.89 -5.97 -20.86
C ASP A 291 -8.07 -6.67 -19.76
N GLY A 292 -8.54 -7.81 -19.28
CA GLY A 292 -7.83 -8.70 -18.36
C GLY A 292 -7.97 -8.35 -16.87
N VAL A 293 -8.61 -7.22 -16.53
CA VAL A 293 -8.94 -6.84 -15.15
C VAL A 293 -10.45 -6.96 -14.87
N PRO A 294 -10.87 -7.29 -13.64
CA PRO A 294 -12.26 -7.26 -13.22
C PRO A 294 -12.93 -5.90 -13.47
N GLY A 295 -14.23 -5.88 -13.73
CA GLY A 295 -14.96 -4.66 -14.06
C GLY A 295 -14.87 -3.53 -13.01
N GLU A 296 -14.71 -3.91 -11.73
CA GLU A 296 -14.52 -3.00 -10.59
C GLU A 296 -13.15 -2.31 -10.57
N LEU A 297 -12.15 -2.92 -11.22
CA LEU A 297 -10.80 -2.39 -11.37
C LEU A 297 -10.60 -1.70 -12.73
N LEU A 298 -11.61 -1.62 -13.59
CA LEU A 298 -11.46 -0.90 -14.85
C LEU A 298 -11.12 0.57 -14.59
N PRO A 299 -10.16 1.16 -15.33
CA PRO A 299 -9.75 2.55 -15.15
C PRO A 299 -10.95 3.51 -15.08
N PRO A 300 -10.92 4.53 -14.19
CA PRO A 300 -12.04 5.46 -14.02
C PRO A 300 -12.11 6.46 -15.18
N ASP A 301 -13.18 7.24 -15.26
CA ASP A 301 -13.15 8.49 -16.03
C ASP A 301 -12.28 9.52 -15.30
N GLY A 302 -11.66 10.43 -16.06
CA GLY A 302 -10.76 11.44 -15.50
C GLY A 302 -10.59 12.65 -16.40
N PRO A 303 -9.76 13.62 -15.99
CA PRO A 303 -9.60 14.87 -16.72
C PRO A 303 -9.09 14.69 -18.15
N ALA A 304 -8.12 13.79 -18.34
CA ALA A 304 -7.48 13.48 -19.62
C ALA A 304 -7.92 12.13 -20.21
N GLN A 305 -8.93 11.47 -19.64
CA GLN A 305 -9.38 10.15 -20.09
C GLN A 305 -10.89 9.98 -20.02
N ARG A 306 -11.50 9.50 -21.11
CA ARG A 306 -12.93 9.16 -21.16
C ARG A 306 -13.15 7.71 -21.54
N ARG A 307 -14.00 7.03 -20.80
CA ARG A 307 -14.32 5.61 -20.92
C ARG A 307 -15.62 5.38 -21.69
N ASN A 308 -15.62 4.37 -22.54
CA ASN A 308 -16.81 3.80 -23.17
C ASN A 308 -16.70 2.27 -23.14
N GLY A 309 -17.28 1.64 -22.12
CA GLY A 309 -17.15 0.20 -21.90
C GLY A 309 -15.70 -0.19 -21.54
N SER A 310 -15.03 -0.91 -22.43
CA SER A 310 -13.61 -1.27 -22.34
C SER A 310 -12.70 -0.38 -23.20
N GLU A 311 -13.25 0.53 -23.99
CA GLU A 311 -12.48 1.49 -24.79
C GLU A 311 -12.28 2.80 -24.04
N TYR A 312 -11.10 3.41 -24.21
CA TYR A 312 -10.72 4.66 -23.59
C TYR A 312 -10.17 5.61 -24.64
N LEU A 313 -10.59 6.86 -24.56
CA LEU A 313 -10.00 7.98 -25.26
C LEU A 313 -9.14 8.77 -24.27
N LEU A 314 -7.84 8.82 -24.53
CA LEU A 314 -6.85 9.60 -23.79
C LEU A 314 -6.50 10.85 -24.60
N GLU A 315 -6.48 12.02 -23.96
CA GLU A 315 -6.25 13.30 -24.63
C GLU A 315 -5.31 14.19 -23.80
N GLN A 316 -4.30 14.77 -24.44
CA GLN A 316 -3.50 15.82 -23.81
C GLN A 316 -4.37 17.07 -23.63
N LEU A 317 -4.42 17.58 -22.41
CA LEU A 317 -5.17 18.80 -22.11
C LEU A 317 -4.37 20.03 -22.50
N ALA A 318 -5.06 20.99 -23.11
CA ALA A 318 -4.52 22.34 -23.27
C ALA A 318 -4.30 23.00 -21.89
N PRO A 319 -3.22 23.76 -21.70
CA PRO A 319 -3.04 24.58 -20.51
C PRO A 319 -4.24 25.52 -20.25
N PRO A 320 -4.56 25.86 -19.00
CA PRO A 320 -5.50 26.93 -18.67
C PRO A 320 -5.08 28.25 -19.31
N ALA A 321 -6.06 29.08 -19.64
CA ALA A 321 -5.78 30.45 -20.03
C ALA A 321 -5.22 31.21 -18.81
N PRO A 322 -4.08 31.91 -18.94
CA PRO A 322 -3.65 32.86 -17.92
C PRO A 322 -4.74 33.92 -17.77
N ASP A 323 -5.10 34.27 -16.54
CA ASP A 323 -6.10 35.29 -16.16
C ASP A 323 -7.59 34.86 -16.22
N GLY A 324 -7.89 33.58 -16.43
CA GLY A 324 -9.25 33.09 -16.22
C GLY A 324 -9.61 33.14 -14.73
N GLU A 325 -10.80 33.65 -14.37
CA GLU A 325 -11.35 33.48 -13.02
C GLU A 325 -11.35 31.98 -12.71
N THR A 326 -10.35 31.56 -11.93
CA THR A 326 -10.18 30.16 -11.58
C THR A 326 -11.13 29.91 -10.43
N GLU A 327 -12.31 29.34 -10.72
CA GLU A 327 -13.19 28.86 -9.66
C GLU A 327 -12.37 27.98 -8.74
N MET A 328 -12.28 28.35 -7.46
CA MET A 328 -11.57 27.54 -6.48
C MET A 328 -12.41 26.32 -6.15
N ILE A 329 -11.75 25.18 -5.99
CA ILE A 329 -12.36 24.03 -5.34
C ILE A 329 -12.69 24.41 -3.91
N THR A 330 -13.89 24.06 -3.42
CA THR A 330 -14.36 24.44 -2.09
C THR A 330 -14.80 23.23 -1.27
N GLY A 331 -14.90 23.42 0.05
CA GLY A 331 -15.40 22.40 0.96
C GLY A 331 -14.41 21.26 1.24
N PRO A 332 -14.91 20.07 1.63
CA PRO A 332 -14.07 18.95 2.09
C PRO A 332 -13.08 18.44 1.03
N GLU A 333 -13.40 18.57 -0.26
CA GLU A 333 -12.53 18.15 -1.35
C GLU A 333 -11.29 19.06 -1.44
N ALA A 334 -11.48 20.38 -1.30
CA ALA A 334 -10.39 21.33 -1.22
C ALA A 334 -9.48 21.06 -0.02
N GLU A 335 -10.06 20.83 1.16
CA GLU A 335 -9.30 20.53 2.37
C GLU A 335 -8.45 19.27 2.20
N ARG A 336 -9.00 18.20 1.60
CA ARG A 336 -8.27 16.95 1.37
C ARG A 336 -7.05 17.15 0.48
N HIS A 337 -7.15 18.01 -0.53
CA HIS A 337 -6.10 18.21 -1.52
C HIS A 337 -5.17 19.38 -1.22
N LEU A 338 -5.33 20.03 -0.06
CA LEU A 338 -4.45 21.08 0.46
C LEU A 338 -3.75 20.70 1.77
N ARG A 339 -4.29 19.74 2.53
CA ARG A 339 -3.74 19.33 3.82
C ARG A 339 -2.51 18.41 3.69
N THR A 340 -1.75 18.39 4.79
CA THR A 340 -0.69 17.41 5.03
C THR A 340 -1.28 16.00 5.22
N ASP A 341 -0.52 14.99 4.82
CA ASP A 341 -0.73 13.59 5.22
C ASP A 341 0.62 12.98 5.65
N ALA A 342 0.67 11.66 5.85
CA ALA A 342 1.85 10.98 6.38
C ALA A 342 3.09 11.09 5.46
N PHE A 343 2.89 11.30 4.16
CA PHE A 343 3.97 11.32 3.16
C PHE A 343 4.11 12.72 2.52
N ILE A 344 2.98 13.41 2.32
CA ILE A 344 2.90 14.76 1.77
C ILE A 344 2.95 15.77 2.93
N THR A 345 4.15 16.10 3.39
CA THR A 345 4.42 16.89 4.61
C THR A 345 4.33 18.41 4.40
N VAL A 346 3.13 18.90 4.08
CA VAL A 346 2.85 20.31 3.71
C VAL A 346 3.26 21.31 4.80
N ASP A 347 3.07 20.96 6.07
CA ASP A 347 3.31 21.86 7.21
C ASP A 347 4.79 22.00 7.58
N ASN A 348 5.68 21.24 6.94
CA ASN A 348 7.12 21.32 7.22
C ASN A 348 7.68 22.70 6.84
N PRO A 349 8.43 23.38 7.73
CA PRO A 349 8.97 24.71 7.45
C PRO A 349 9.81 24.81 6.17
N LYS A 350 10.65 23.80 5.87
CA LYS A 350 11.49 23.80 4.67
C LYS A 350 10.66 23.71 3.39
N ILE A 351 9.58 22.92 3.42
CA ILE A 351 8.64 22.80 2.28
C ILE A 351 7.93 24.13 2.07
N ARG A 352 7.44 24.77 3.13
CA ARG A 352 6.74 26.07 3.05
C ARG A 352 7.64 27.20 2.58
N GLU A 353 8.87 27.28 3.09
CA GLU A 353 9.87 28.26 2.69
C GLU A 353 10.22 28.11 1.21
N LEU A 354 10.50 26.89 0.76
CA LEU A 354 10.82 26.61 -0.63
C LEU A 354 9.63 26.87 -1.56
N ALA A 355 8.41 26.46 -1.17
CA ALA A 355 7.22 26.74 -1.96
C ALA A 355 6.99 28.25 -2.15
N ALA A 356 7.22 29.05 -1.10
CA ALA A 356 7.15 30.51 -1.17
C ALA A 356 8.26 31.11 -2.05
N GLU A 357 9.49 30.56 -2.02
CA GLU A 357 10.59 30.97 -2.89
C GLU A 357 10.27 30.70 -4.37
N ILE A 358 9.80 29.48 -4.69
CA ILE A 358 9.47 29.05 -6.06
C ILE A 358 8.33 29.90 -6.64
N THR A 359 7.29 30.15 -5.85
CA THR A 359 6.07 30.80 -6.36
C THR A 359 6.08 32.31 -6.21
N GLY A 360 6.85 32.87 -5.28
CA GLY A 360 6.97 34.31 -5.06
C GLY A 360 5.60 34.96 -4.77
N GLN A 361 5.29 36.03 -5.50
CA GLN A 361 4.01 36.76 -5.40
C GLN A 361 2.99 36.35 -6.47
N GLU A 362 3.21 35.23 -7.17
CA GLU A 362 2.27 34.77 -8.20
C GLU A 362 0.90 34.50 -7.59
N GLU A 363 -0.18 34.89 -8.26
CA GLU A 363 -1.56 34.64 -7.79
C GLU A 363 -2.24 33.54 -8.60
N ASP A 364 -1.85 33.36 -9.86
CA ASP A 364 -2.44 32.35 -10.73
C ASP A 364 -2.02 30.92 -10.31
N LEU A 365 -3.01 30.07 -9.99
CA LEU A 365 -2.77 28.70 -9.51
C LEU A 365 -2.03 27.85 -10.54
N TRP A 366 -2.33 28.04 -11.82
CA TRP A 366 -1.67 27.30 -12.89
C TRP A 366 -0.19 27.69 -12.99
N THR A 367 0.11 28.99 -12.96
CA THR A 367 1.48 29.50 -13.00
C THR A 367 2.27 29.08 -11.75
N ARG A 368 1.65 29.04 -10.57
CA ARG A 368 2.26 28.44 -9.37
C ARG A 368 2.61 26.97 -9.59
N ALA A 369 1.65 26.18 -10.10
CA ALA A 369 1.85 24.76 -10.39
C ALA A 369 2.98 24.53 -11.40
N LEU A 370 3.06 25.35 -12.46
CA LEU A 370 4.13 25.29 -13.45
C LEU A 370 5.50 25.59 -12.85
N ARG A 371 5.63 26.61 -12.00
CA ARG A 371 6.91 26.91 -11.34
C ARG A 371 7.36 25.77 -10.43
N VAL A 372 6.43 25.15 -9.70
CA VAL A 372 6.72 23.97 -8.88
C VAL A 372 7.12 22.79 -9.77
N HIS A 373 6.40 22.55 -10.87
CA HIS A 373 6.71 21.50 -11.85
C HIS A 373 8.13 21.63 -12.36
N ASP A 374 8.47 22.81 -12.90
CA ASP A 374 9.77 23.08 -13.51
C ASP A 374 10.89 22.96 -12.48
N TRP A 375 10.67 23.46 -11.26
CA TRP A 375 11.63 23.34 -10.19
C TRP A 375 11.88 21.87 -9.83
N VAL A 376 10.84 21.06 -9.64
CA VAL A 376 11.00 19.64 -9.28
C VAL A 376 11.72 18.89 -10.39
N HIS A 377 11.30 19.07 -11.64
CA HIS A 377 11.94 18.41 -12.79
C HIS A 377 13.43 18.75 -12.94
N GLN A 378 13.81 20.00 -12.66
CA GLN A 378 15.19 20.47 -12.80
C GLN A 378 16.10 20.13 -11.60
N ASN A 379 15.51 19.95 -10.41
CA ASN A 379 16.28 19.87 -9.16
C ASN A 379 16.26 18.49 -8.51
N ILE A 380 15.47 17.54 -9.03
CA ILE A 380 15.43 16.16 -8.55
C ILE A 380 15.97 15.25 -9.65
N GLU A 381 17.04 14.53 -9.34
CA GLU A 381 17.63 13.57 -10.26
C GLU A 381 16.78 12.29 -10.29
N LYS A 382 16.43 11.85 -11.50
CA LYS A 382 15.66 10.62 -11.69
C LYS A 382 16.55 9.38 -11.46
N THR A 383 16.36 8.73 -10.32
CA THR A 383 17.04 7.49 -9.93
C THR A 383 16.02 6.43 -9.57
N ALA A 384 16.22 5.16 -9.97
CA ALA A 384 15.31 4.09 -9.57
C ALA A 384 15.43 3.83 -8.05
N THR A 385 14.34 4.04 -7.33
CA THR A 385 14.26 3.78 -5.88
C THR A 385 12.91 3.15 -5.56
N MET A 386 12.79 2.43 -4.45
CA MET A 386 11.52 1.90 -3.95
C MET A 386 11.45 2.29 -2.48
N SER A 387 11.19 3.57 -2.26
CA SER A 387 11.07 4.12 -0.93
C SER A 387 9.61 4.32 -0.53
N MET A 388 9.38 4.62 0.74
CA MET A 388 8.16 5.30 1.19
C MET A 388 8.52 6.77 1.38
N PRO A 389 8.56 7.58 0.31
CA PRO A 389 9.19 8.89 0.40
C PRO A 389 8.34 9.84 1.25
N SER A 390 9.01 10.57 2.13
CA SER A 390 8.48 11.83 2.64
C SER A 390 8.98 12.97 1.76
N ALA A 391 8.16 13.99 1.51
CA ALA A 391 8.58 15.13 0.68
C ALA A 391 9.87 15.80 1.20
N VAL A 392 10.05 15.84 2.52
CA VAL A 392 11.27 16.38 3.15
C VAL A 392 12.49 15.55 2.79
N GLU A 393 12.36 14.22 2.81
CA GLU A 393 13.48 13.35 2.49
C GLU A 393 13.90 13.52 1.03
N VAL A 394 12.94 13.58 0.11
CA VAL A 394 13.22 13.87 -1.31
C VAL A 394 13.92 15.23 -1.46
N LEU A 395 13.48 16.24 -0.73
CA LEU A 395 14.10 17.56 -0.73
C LEU A 395 15.56 17.51 -0.23
N ARG A 396 15.88 16.60 0.71
CA ARG A 396 17.22 16.39 1.25
C ARG A 396 18.12 15.61 0.30
N THR A 397 17.64 14.50 -0.26
CA THR A 397 18.42 13.60 -1.13
C THR A 397 18.57 14.10 -2.56
N ARG A 398 17.61 14.93 -3.02
CA ARG A 398 17.53 15.46 -4.39
C ARG A 398 17.51 14.38 -5.47
N GLN A 399 17.06 13.19 -5.12
CA GLN A 399 17.07 12.00 -5.97
C GLN A 399 15.81 11.18 -5.72
N GLY A 400 15.28 10.55 -6.77
CA GLY A 400 14.11 9.69 -6.65
C GLY A 400 13.48 9.27 -7.97
N ASP A 401 12.48 8.40 -7.92
CA ASP A 401 11.70 7.98 -9.08
C ASP A 401 10.40 8.80 -9.22
N CYS A 402 9.44 8.29 -9.98
CA CYS A 402 8.14 8.93 -10.19
C CYS A 402 7.39 9.27 -8.90
N ASN A 403 7.59 8.48 -7.83
CA ASN A 403 6.97 8.69 -6.53
C ASN A 403 7.55 9.87 -5.80
N GLU A 404 8.88 9.92 -5.68
CA GLU A 404 9.56 11.03 -5.05
C GLU A 404 9.25 12.36 -5.73
N HIS A 405 9.25 12.37 -7.07
CA HIS A 405 8.86 13.55 -7.85
C HIS A 405 7.42 13.95 -7.55
N SER A 406 6.49 12.99 -7.54
CA SER A 406 5.06 13.26 -7.30
C SER A 406 4.77 13.71 -5.87
N VAL A 407 5.40 13.08 -4.87
CA VAL A 407 5.23 13.42 -3.44
C VAL A 407 5.81 14.79 -3.13
N LEU A 408 7.03 15.10 -3.60
CA LEU A 408 7.64 16.42 -3.38
C LEU A 408 6.86 17.50 -4.13
N PHE A 409 6.47 17.25 -5.39
CA PHE A 409 5.61 18.17 -6.13
C PHE A 409 4.32 18.45 -5.37
N ALA A 410 3.62 17.40 -4.93
CA ALA A 410 2.34 17.57 -4.24
C ALA A 410 2.52 18.38 -2.95
N ALA A 411 3.59 18.15 -2.18
CA ALA A 411 3.87 18.91 -0.97
C ALA A 411 4.13 20.39 -1.26
N LEU A 412 4.96 20.70 -2.26
CA LEU A 412 5.28 22.08 -2.66
C LEU A 412 4.06 22.80 -3.25
N ALA A 413 3.29 22.13 -4.12
CA ALA A 413 2.08 22.67 -4.71
C ALA A 413 1.03 22.99 -3.63
N ARG A 414 0.77 22.05 -2.72
CA ARG A 414 -0.16 22.25 -1.58
C ARG A 414 0.30 23.38 -0.67
N ALA A 415 1.60 23.45 -0.36
CA ALA A 415 2.17 24.54 0.44
C ALA A 415 2.07 25.91 -0.24
N ALA A 416 2.07 25.96 -1.58
CA ALA A 416 1.79 27.15 -2.38
C ALA A 416 0.28 27.44 -2.57
N GLY A 417 -0.60 26.67 -1.91
CA GLY A 417 -2.05 26.83 -1.99
C GLY A 417 -2.68 26.26 -3.27
N VAL A 418 -1.94 25.47 -4.06
CA VAL A 418 -2.47 24.77 -5.22
C VAL A 418 -2.97 23.39 -4.79
N PRO A 419 -4.28 23.08 -4.93
CA PRO A 419 -4.78 21.75 -4.62
C PRO A 419 -4.15 20.71 -5.55
N ALA A 420 -3.58 19.66 -4.97
CA ALA A 420 -2.85 18.63 -5.73
C ALA A 420 -3.14 17.22 -5.20
N ARG A 421 -3.23 16.24 -6.11
CA ARG A 421 -3.33 14.81 -5.79
C ARG A 421 -2.38 13.99 -6.66
N ILE A 422 -1.94 12.86 -6.16
CA ILE A 422 -1.11 11.91 -6.90
C ILE A 422 -2.04 11.00 -7.70
N ALA A 423 -1.78 10.87 -8.99
CA ALA A 423 -2.42 9.93 -9.89
C ALA A 423 -1.46 8.76 -10.13
N ILE A 424 -2.00 7.55 -10.03
CA ILE A 424 -1.25 6.31 -10.19
C ILE A 424 -1.83 5.56 -11.39
N GLY A 425 -0.96 5.13 -12.29
CA GLY A 425 -1.38 4.37 -13.45
C GLY A 425 -0.25 3.89 -14.32
N LEU A 426 -0.38 4.05 -15.63
CA LEU A 426 0.59 3.61 -16.63
C LEU A 426 1.03 4.76 -17.51
N ALA A 427 2.31 4.79 -17.86
CA ALA A 427 2.87 5.70 -18.85
C ALA A 427 3.72 4.94 -19.88
N TRP A 428 3.70 5.38 -21.14
CA TRP A 428 4.50 4.76 -22.19
C TRP A 428 6.00 5.03 -21.98
N SER A 429 6.80 3.96 -22.05
CA SER A 429 8.26 4.05 -22.02
C SER A 429 8.83 3.53 -23.33
N GLU A 430 9.49 4.41 -24.09
CA GLU A 430 10.16 4.01 -25.33
C GLU A 430 11.29 3.01 -25.07
N ALA A 431 12.01 3.18 -23.96
CA ALA A 431 13.11 2.30 -23.56
C ALA A 431 12.64 0.87 -23.28
N LEU A 432 11.45 0.72 -22.69
CA LEU A 432 10.83 -0.60 -22.45
C LEU A 432 10.01 -1.09 -23.65
N SER A 433 9.67 -0.18 -24.59
CA SER A 433 8.64 -0.41 -25.62
C SER A 433 7.35 -1.00 -25.04
N ALA A 434 6.98 -0.52 -23.86
CA ALA A 434 5.86 -0.99 -23.06
C ALA A 434 5.34 0.13 -22.14
N PHE A 435 4.13 -0.05 -21.62
CA PHE A 435 3.60 0.79 -20.55
C PHE A 435 4.18 0.37 -19.20
N GLY A 436 4.85 1.29 -18.52
CA GLY A 436 5.34 1.11 -17.15
C GLY A 436 4.36 1.69 -16.13
N TYR A 437 4.24 1.07 -14.96
CA TYR A 437 3.55 1.68 -13.83
C TYR A 437 4.21 2.99 -13.43
N HIS A 438 3.41 4.02 -13.28
CA HIS A 438 3.91 5.38 -13.11
C HIS A 438 3.02 6.17 -12.15
N ALA A 439 3.64 7.09 -11.44
CA ALA A 439 2.97 8.07 -10.60
C ALA A 439 3.24 9.47 -11.16
N TRP A 440 2.19 10.27 -11.23
CA TRP A 440 2.26 11.68 -11.59
C TRP A 440 1.27 12.48 -10.73
N VAL A 441 1.07 13.75 -11.05
CA VAL A 441 0.27 14.66 -10.24
C VAL A 441 -0.87 15.25 -11.03
N GLU A 442 -2.01 15.45 -10.39
CA GLU A 442 -3.11 16.27 -10.92
C GLU A 442 -3.22 17.50 -10.02
N VAL A 443 -3.20 18.68 -10.63
CA VAL A 443 -3.41 19.97 -9.95
C VAL A 443 -4.76 20.55 -10.31
N TYR A 444 -5.36 21.30 -9.39
CA TYR A 444 -6.59 22.00 -9.66
C TYR A 444 -6.32 23.48 -9.97
N ALA A 445 -6.60 23.88 -11.21
CA ALA A 445 -6.61 25.26 -11.69
C ALA A 445 -7.89 25.49 -12.49
N GLY A 446 -9.04 25.52 -11.80
CA GLY A 446 -10.39 25.68 -12.36
C GLY A 446 -10.95 24.36 -12.92
N ARG A 447 -10.04 23.46 -13.27
CA ARG A 447 -10.25 22.04 -13.51
C ARG A 447 -9.03 21.26 -13.04
N TRP A 448 -9.19 19.95 -12.87
CA TRP A 448 -8.05 19.05 -12.65
C TRP A 448 -7.22 18.93 -13.93
N ILE A 449 -5.91 19.05 -13.80
CA ILE A 449 -4.97 19.01 -14.91
C ILE A 449 -3.81 18.11 -14.52
N PRO A 450 -3.59 17.00 -15.23
CA PRO A 450 -2.46 16.13 -14.99
C PRO A 450 -1.17 16.78 -15.48
N MET A 451 -0.14 16.77 -14.64
CA MET A 451 1.24 17.16 -14.92
C MET A 451 2.18 16.01 -14.53
N ASP A 452 3.34 15.91 -15.16
CA ASP A 452 4.35 14.92 -14.81
C ASP A 452 5.75 15.55 -14.64
N PRO A 453 6.14 15.88 -13.39
CA PRO A 453 7.46 16.43 -13.11
C PRO A 453 8.61 15.44 -13.37
N THR A 454 8.32 14.13 -13.44
CA THR A 454 9.34 13.10 -13.73
C THR A 454 9.76 13.12 -15.20
N PHE A 455 8.80 13.37 -16.10
CA PHE A 455 9.06 13.48 -17.53
C PHE A 455 9.19 14.94 -18.02
N GLY A 456 9.00 15.92 -17.14
CA GLY A 456 9.05 17.33 -17.49
C GLY A 456 7.86 17.75 -18.36
N GLN A 457 6.71 17.07 -18.21
CA GLN A 457 5.51 17.35 -18.97
C GLN A 457 4.57 18.25 -18.17
N PRO A 458 4.46 19.56 -18.53
CA PRO A 458 3.56 20.48 -17.83
C PRO A 458 2.10 20.07 -17.99
N THR A 459 1.73 19.44 -19.10
CA THR A 459 0.51 18.64 -19.22
C THR A 459 0.86 17.27 -19.76
N VAL A 460 0.38 16.20 -19.12
CA VAL A 460 0.69 14.84 -19.56
C VAL A 460 0.14 14.59 -20.96
N ASP A 461 0.91 13.86 -21.76
CA ASP A 461 0.48 13.43 -23.10
C ASP A 461 -0.58 12.31 -23.03
N ALA A 462 -1.14 11.96 -24.19
CA ALA A 462 -2.13 10.89 -24.31
C ALA A 462 -1.56 9.48 -24.06
N THR A 463 -0.30 9.35 -23.66
CA THR A 463 0.33 8.06 -23.29
C THR A 463 0.22 7.74 -21.80
N HIS A 464 -0.53 8.53 -21.03
CA HIS A 464 -0.82 8.31 -19.62
C HIS A 464 -2.22 7.75 -19.41
N LEU A 465 -2.32 6.55 -18.83
CA LEU A 465 -3.58 5.91 -18.42
C LEU A 465 -3.67 5.89 -16.89
N LYS A 466 -4.54 6.71 -16.31
CA LYS A 466 -4.81 6.72 -14.86
C LYS A 466 -5.59 5.49 -14.45
N LEU A 467 -5.13 4.80 -13.41
CA LEU A 467 -5.84 3.67 -12.80
C LEU A 467 -6.61 4.12 -11.55
N PHE A 468 -6.01 4.98 -10.74
CA PHE A 468 -6.64 5.60 -9.56
C PHE A 468 -5.87 6.85 -9.11
N ASP A 469 -6.40 7.58 -8.14
CA ASP A 469 -5.66 8.61 -7.39
C ASP A 469 -5.59 8.26 -5.91
N GLY A 470 -4.52 8.73 -5.27
CA GLY A 470 -4.19 8.41 -3.88
C GLY A 470 -2.70 8.55 -3.60
N SER A 471 -2.34 8.62 -2.32
CA SER A 471 -0.93 8.59 -1.92
C SER A 471 -0.44 7.13 -1.81
N LEU A 472 0.71 6.91 -1.18
CA LEU A 472 1.37 5.59 -1.07
C LEU A 472 0.46 4.52 -0.46
N GLU A 473 -0.50 4.88 0.39
CA GLU A 473 -1.45 3.92 0.98
C GLU A 473 -2.34 3.20 -0.05
N GLU A 474 -2.56 3.78 -1.23
CA GLU A 474 -3.39 3.19 -2.28
C GLU A 474 -2.58 2.26 -3.22
N TRP A 475 -1.24 2.23 -3.11
CA TRP A 475 -0.35 1.40 -3.94
C TRP A 475 -0.71 -0.09 -3.97
N PRO A 476 -1.15 -0.73 -2.87
CA PRO A 476 -1.56 -2.12 -2.92
C PRO A 476 -2.66 -2.41 -3.96
N ARG A 477 -3.42 -1.39 -4.40
CA ARG A 477 -4.41 -1.53 -5.48
C ARG A 477 -3.78 -1.74 -6.86
N LEU A 478 -2.56 -1.25 -7.11
CA LEU A 478 -1.82 -1.50 -8.37
C LEU A 478 -1.67 -2.99 -8.63
N LEU A 479 -1.51 -3.74 -7.56
CA LEU A 479 -1.23 -5.16 -7.64
C LEU A 479 -2.40 -5.95 -8.26
N GLY A 480 -3.64 -5.45 -8.21
CA GLY A 480 -4.78 -6.03 -8.94
C GLY A 480 -4.68 -5.93 -10.47
N TYR A 481 -3.83 -5.03 -10.98
CA TYR A 481 -3.56 -4.82 -12.39
C TYR A 481 -2.34 -5.61 -12.88
N VAL A 482 -1.35 -5.79 -12.01
CA VAL A 482 -0.07 -6.45 -12.33
C VAL A 482 -0.32 -7.87 -12.86
N GLY A 483 0.27 -8.17 -14.02
CA GLY A 483 0.16 -9.48 -14.69
C GLY A 483 -1.18 -9.76 -15.38
N ASN A 484 -2.22 -8.99 -15.10
CA ASN A 484 -3.58 -9.21 -15.62
C ASN A 484 -3.97 -8.18 -16.68
N LEU A 485 -3.56 -6.92 -16.50
CA LEU A 485 -3.93 -5.80 -17.37
C LEU A 485 -3.35 -5.94 -18.78
N LYS A 486 -4.22 -5.85 -19.78
CA LYS A 486 -3.88 -5.87 -21.20
C LYS A 486 -4.33 -4.58 -21.87
N ILE A 487 -3.49 -4.05 -22.74
CA ILE A 487 -3.76 -2.85 -23.53
C ILE A 487 -3.64 -3.17 -25.01
N GLU A 488 -4.67 -2.87 -25.77
CA GLU A 488 -4.63 -2.82 -27.24
C GLU A 488 -4.76 -1.35 -27.67
N VAL A 489 -3.79 -0.85 -28.42
CA VAL A 489 -3.77 0.52 -28.93
C VAL A 489 -4.44 0.53 -30.29
N LEU A 490 -5.59 1.19 -30.37
CA LEU A 490 -6.42 1.24 -31.57
C LEU A 490 -5.91 2.34 -32.51
N GLU A 491 -5.71 3.54 -31.96
CA GLU A 491 -5.31 4.75 -32.72
C GLU A 491 -4.38 5.62 -31.88
N VAL A 492 -3.45 6.30 -32.56
CA VAL A 492 -2.51 7.27 -31.96
C VAL A 492 -2.43 8.49 -32.89
N GLU A 493 -2.64 9.67 -32.33
CA GLU A 493 -2.45 10.96 -32.98
C GLU A 493 -1.18 11.60 -32.39
N GLY A 494 -0.16 11.79 -33.23
CA GLY A 494 1.11 12.39 -32.81
C GLY A 494 1.01 13.89 -32.47
N PRO A 495 2.12 14.51 -32.02
CA PRO A 495 2.19 15.92 -31.67
C PRO A 495 1.89 16.89 -32.83
#